data_AF-A0A1T4P9L2-F1
#
_entry.id   AF-A0A1T4P9L2-F1
#
_cell.length_a   1.000
_cell.length_b   1.000
_cell.length_c   1.000
_cell.angle_alpha   90.00
_cell.angle_beta   90.00
_cell.angle_gamma   90.00
#
_symmetry.space_group_name_H-M   'P 1'
#
loop_
_entity.id
_entity.type
_entity.pdbx_description
1 polymer ?
#
loop_
_entity_poly.entity_id
_entity_poly.type
_entity_poly.pdbx_seq_one_letter_code
_entity_poly.pdbx_strand_id
1 'polypeptide(L)'
;MSLSECITILEELYEKDIKIKEGCEEESKRFQVPDKLRDFYSLFQSIKMPFGRIYPIDEGLEMSQDEPFKSEGWFCFGQDDYFSFWLCKNTPDSEGMSFTAWDHEMEEEIDDPAFGSIEEFLLFLSDEYMDSELATMCKVYVSGYCREAMKEMMEVKKAFHSPVSMLDLKDKATKGTCMIKEGFHYYQARKIIRELNLKYLKVTLKKTKEWY
;
A
#
# COMPACT_ATOMS: atom_id res chain seq x y z
N MET A 1 1.10 11.96 9.17
CA MET A 1 2.22 11.42 8.37
C MET A 1 2.34 12.31 7.16
N SER A 2 3.55 12.57 6.66
CA SER A 2 3.73 13.33 5.41
C SER A 2 3.58 12.44 4.18
N LEU A 3 3.27 13.03 3.03
CA LEU A 3 3.22 12.33 1.75
C LEU A 3 4.53 11.60 1.45
N SER A 4 5.69 12.24 1.64
CA SER A 4 6.99 11.60 1.40
C SER A 4 7.23 10.37 2.28
N GLU A 5 6.81 10.42 3.55
CA GLU A 5 6.85 9.25 4.44
C GLU A 5 5.92 8.14 3.97
N CYS A 6 4.69 8.49 3.54
CA CYS A 6 3.74 7.53 2.98
C CYS A 6 4.31 6.84 1.73
N ILE A 7 4.84 7.61 0.78
CA ILE A 7 5.46 7.05 -0.44
C ILE A 7 6.66 6.17 -0.10
N THR A 8 7.53 6.58 0.84
CA THR A 8 8.65 5.75 1.31
C THR A 8 8.17 4.41 1.86
N ILE A 9 7.08 4.41 2.64
CA ILE A 9 6.46 3.19 3.16
C ILE A 9 5.99 2.29 2.02
N LEU A 10 5.30 2.84 1.02
CA LEU A 10 4.82 2.08 -0.13
C LEU A 10 5.98 1.53 -0.97
N GLU A 11 7.06 2.28 -1.18
CA GLU A 11 8.28 1.80 -1.84
C GLU A 11 8.95 0.65 -1.08
N GLU A 12 9.06 0.76 0.24
CA GLU A 12 9.57 -0.31 1.10
C GLU A 12 8.70 -1.56 1.05
N LEU A 13 7.38 -1.41 0.94
CA LEU A 13 6.44 -2.54 0.89
C LEU A 13 6.43 -3.19 -0.48
N TYR A 14 6.36 -2.42 -1.57
CA TYR A 14 6.09 -2.95 -2.91
C TYR A 14 7.34 -3.05 -3.81
N GLU A 15 8.46 -2.42 -3.43
CA GLU A 15 9.73 -2.42 -4.17
C GLU A 15 9.54 -2.12 -5.66
N LYS A 16 9.85 -3.09 -6.53
CA LYS A 16 9.75 -2.98 -7.99
C LYS A 16 8.32 -3.00 -8.52
N ASP A 17 7.36 -3.38 -7.67
CA ASP A 17 5.96 -3.52 -8.03
C ASP A 17 5.21 -2.18 -7.86
N ILE A 18 5.84 -1.18 -7.23
CA ILE A 18 5.44 0.24 -7.33
C ILE A 18 6.33 0.96 -8.35
N LYS A 19 5.72 1.84 -9.15
CA LYS A 19 6.40 2.67 -10.15
C LYS A 19 5.97 4.11 -9.97
N ILE A 20 6.90 4.95 -9.57
CA ILE A 20 6.68 6.38 -9.35
C ILE A 20 7.26 7.12 -10.55
N LYS A 21 6.45 8.02 -11.12
CA LYS A 21 6.91 8.98 -12.10
C LYS A 21 7.05 10.32 -11.38
N GLU A 22 8.26 10.66 -10.95
CA GLU A 22 8.55 11.95 -10.34
C GLU A 22 8.42 13.09 -11.34
N GLY A 23 8.11 14.27 -10.83
CA GLY A 23 8.06 15.50 -11.62
C GLY A 23 6.91 16.38 -11.19
N CYS A 24 7.11 17.68 -11.29
CA CYS A 24 6.07 18.67 -11.08
C CYS A 24 5.34 18.89 -12.40
N GLU A 25 4.03 18.72 -12.39
CA GLU A 25 3.17 19.19 -13.49
C GLU A 25 3.15 20.72 -13.54
N GLU A 26 2.83 21.28 -14.71
CA GLU A 26 2.73 22.73 -14.89
C GLU A 26 1.87 23.36 -13.79
N GLU A 27 2.33 24.47 -13.22
CA GLU A 27 1.64 25.13 -12.10
C GLU A 27 0.18 25.47 -12.44
N SER A 28 -0.08 25.91 -13.67
CA SER A 28 -1.42 26.17 -14.21
C SER A 28 -2.35 24.95 -14.18
N LYS A 29 -1.81 23.74 -14.35
CA LYS A 29 -2.58 22.48 -14.27
C LYS A 29 -2.85 22.07 -12.82
N ARG A 30 -1.90 22.31 -11.91
CA ARG A 30 -2.06 22.01 -10.48
C ARG A 30 -3.15 22.85 -9.81
N PHE A 31 -3.49 24.02 -10.34
CA PHE A 31 -4.64 24.80 -9.87
C PHE A 31 -6.00 24.30 -10.38
N GLN A 32 -6.01 23.32 -11.31
CA GLN A 32 -7.24 22.71 -11.83
C GLN A 32 -7.64 21.43 -11.07
N VAL A 33 -6.80 20.94 -10.15
CA VAL A 33 -7.10 19.80 -9.29
C VAL A 33 -7.48 20.26 -7.88
N PRO A 34 -8.21 19.44 -7.09
CA PRO A 34 -8.53 19.73 -5.69
C PRO A 34 -7.29 20.08 -4.86
N ASP A 35 -7.44 21.03 -3.93
CA ASP A 35 -6.37 21.51 -3.04
C ASP A 35 -5.63 20.36 -2.33
N LYS A 36 -6.39 19.33 -1.91
CA LYS A 36 -5.89 18.14 -1.22
C LYS A 36 -4.96 17.26 -2.07
N LEU A 37 -4.95 17.43 -3.39
CA LEU A 37 -4.09 16.70 -4.33
C LEU A 37 -2.90 17.53 -4.83
N ARG A 38 -2.84 18.84 -4.54
CA ARG A 38 -1.80 19.73 -5.10
C ARG A 38 -0.39 19.34 -4.66
N ASP A 39 -0.23 18.97 -3.40
CA ASP A 39 1.06 18.56 -2.86
C ASP A 39 1.55 17.28 -3.55
N PHE A 40 0.64 16.33 -3.79
CA PHE A 40 0.95 15.14 -4.59
C PHE A 40 1.47 15.51 -5.97
N TYR A 41 0.72 16.32 -6.71
CA TYR A 41 1.11 16.71 -8.08
C TYR A 41 2.28 17.71 -8.15
N SER A 42 2.72 18.25 -7.01
CA SER A 42 3.96 19.02 -6.93
C SER A 42 5.22 18.15 -6.93
N LEU A 43 5.09 16.88 -6.52
CA LEU A 43 6.19 15.94 -6.36
C LEU A 43 6.15 14.83 -7.42
N PHE A 44 4.95 14.36 -7.75
CA PHE A 44 4.72 13.18 -8.56
C PHE A 44 3.76 13.49 -9.71
N GLN A 45 4.08 12.97 -10.89
CA GLN A 45 3.16 13.02 -12.04
C GLN A 45 2.13 11.90 -11.97
N SER A 46 2.56 10.70 -11.58
CA SER A 46 1.70 9.51 -11.50
C SER A 46 2.37 8.45 -10.65
N ILE A 47 1.57 7.57 -10.04
CA ILE A 47 2.09 6.39 -9.34
C ILE A 47 1.30 5.17 -9.79
N LYS A 48 1.99 4.09 -10.15
CA LYS A 48 1.39 2.77 -10.35
C LYS A 48 1.78 1.87 -9.19
N MET A 49 0.80 1.26 -8.53
CA MET A 49 0.93 0.33 -7.41
C MET A 49 0.34 -1.03 -7.79
N PRO A 50 0.57 -2.09 -6.99
CA PRO A 50 -0.02 -3.41 -7.24
C PRO A 50 -1.55 -3.49 -7.06
N PHE A 51 -2.14 -2.43 -6.51
CA PHE A 51 -3.58 -2.33 -6.22
C PHE A 51 -4.26 -1.20 -7.00
N GLY A 52 -3.56 -0.55 -7.94
CA GLY A 52 -4.14 0.52 -8.73
C GLY A 52 -3.13 1.57 -9.16
N ARG A 53 -3.63 2.70 -9.63
CA ARG A 53 -2.82 3.80 -10.15
C ARG A 53 -3.43 5.16 -9.88
N ILE A 54 -2.55 6.12 -9.61
CA ILE A 54 -2.84 7.56 -9.65
C ILE A 54 -2.46 8.08 -11.03
N TYR A 55 -3.39 8.77 -11.66
CA TYR A 55 -3.25 9.31 -13.01
C TYR A 55 -2.31 10.51 -13.07
N PRO A 56 -1.72 10.78 -14.25
CA PRO A 56 -1.33 12.14 -14.63
C PRO A 56 -2.51 13.11 -14.56
N ILE A 57 -2.25 14.39 -14.29
CA ILE A 57 -3.32 15.41 -14.20
C ILE A 57 -4.20 15.42 -15.44
N ASP A 58 -3.63 15.32 -16.64
CA ASP A 58 -4.41 15.39 -17.89
C ASP A 58 -5.44 14.26 -18.00
N GLU A 59 -5.06 13.03 -17.63
CA GLU A 59 -5.97 11.88 -17.59
C GLU A 59 -7.02 12.08 -16.49
N GLY A 60 -6.63 12.56 -15.29
CA GLY A 60 -7.60 12.86 -14.24
C GLY A 60 -8.61 13.96 -14.60
N LEU A 61 -8.18 15.02 -15.29
CA LEU A 61 -9.06 16.08 -15.77
C LEU A 61 -10.04 15.58 -16.82
N GLU A 62 -9.59 14.74 -17.75
CA GLU A 62 -10.43 14.10 -18.77
C GLU A 62 -11.48 13.20 -18.11
N MET A 63 -11.04 12.27 -17.24
CA MET A 63 -11.94 11.37 -16.51
C MET A 63 -12.97 12.12 -15.67
N SER A 64 -12.58 13.23 -15.05
CA SER A 64 -13.49 14.05 -14.23
C SER A 64 -14.58 14.79 -15.03
N GLN A 65 -14.56 14.74 -16.37
CA GLN A 65 -15.64 15.26 -17.20
C GLN A 65 -16.79 14.27 -17.40
N ASP A 66 -16.60 13.00 -17.04
CA ASP A 66 -17.64 11.98 -17.13
C ASP A 66 -18.65 12.11 -15.99
N GLU A 67 -19.86 11.60 -16.24
CA GLU A 67 -20.88 11.46 -15.20
C GLU A 67 -20.67 10.15 -14.42
N PRO A 68 -20.92 10.13 -13.10
CA PRO A 68 -21.49 11.21 -12.29
C PRO A 68 -20.48 12.25 -11.75
N PHE A 69 -19.17 12.09 -12.02
CA PHE A 69 -18.13 12.91 -11.39
C PHE A 69 -18.33 14.40 -11.61
N LYS A 70 -18.65 14.78 -12.85
CA LYS A 70 -18.81 16.18 -13.24
C LYS A 70 -19.96 16.86 -12.51
N SER A 71 -21.14 16.26 -12.51
CA SER A 71 -22.34 16.87 -11.91
C SER A 71 -22.27 16.92 -10.39
N GLU A 72 -21.59 15.95 -9.77
CA GLU A 72 -21.42 15.87 -8.32
C GLU A 72 -20.16 16.56 -7.79
N GLY A 73 -19.29 17.06 -8.69
CA GLY A 73 -18.11 17.83 -8.32
C GLY A 73 -16.94 17.00 -7.79
N TRP A 74 -16.84 15.74 -8.23
CA TRP A 74 -15.72 14.85 -7.93
C TRP A 74 -14.60 14.99 -8.96
N PHE A 75 -13.36 14.90 -8.48
CA PHE A 75 -12.18 14.75 -9.31
C PHE A 75 -11.72 13.29 -9.26
N CYS A 76 -11.75 12.59 -10.41
CA CYS A 76 -11.24 11.24 -10.55
C CYS A 76 -9.72 11.28 -10.72
N PHE A 77 -8.98 10.91 -9.68
CA PHE A 77 -7.50 11.00 -9.68
C PHE A 77 -6.81 9.66 -9.88
N GLY A 78 -7.56 8.57 -9.88
CA GLY A 78 -7.00 7.23 -10.03
C GLY A 78 -8.08 6.17 -10.12
N GLN A 79 -7.64 4.92 -10.12
CA GLN A 79 -8.49 3.75 -10.07
C GLN A 79 -7.70 2.55 -9.57
N ASP A 80 -8.40 1.52 -9.12
CA ASP A 80 -7.82 0.20 -8.93
C ASP A 80 -7.61 -0.54 -10.28
N ASP A 81 -7.10 -1.77 -10.23
CA ASP A 81 -6.92 -2.60 -11.41
C ASP A 81 -8.21 -3.37 -11.81
N TYR A 82 -9.35 -3.06 -11.18
CA TYR A 82 -10.63 -3.73 -11.35
C TYR A 82 -11.71 -2.74 -11.80
N PHE A 83 -12.56 -2.27 -10.89
CA PHE A 83 -13.79 -1.52 -11.14
C PHE A 83 -13.94 -0.28 -10.25
N SER A 84 -12.96 0.03 -9.40
CA SER A 84 -13.10 1.15 -8.46
C SER A 84 -12.40 2.39 -8.95
N PHE A 85 -13.13 3.50 -9.05
CA PHE A 85 -12.54 4.82 -9.26
C PHE A 85 -12.13 5.45 -7.94
N TRP A 86 -11.03 6.19 -7.93
CA TRP A 86 -10.54 6.93 -6.76
C TRP A 86 -10.85 8.41 -6.94
N LEU A 87 -11.60 8.96 -6.00
CA LEU A 87 -12.29 10.24 -6.15
C LEU A 87 -11.90 11.22 -5.04
N CYS A 88 -11.76 12.49 -5.40
CA CYS A 88 -11.47 13.58 -4.48
C CYS A 88 -12.49 14.72 -4.67
N LYS A 89 -13.24 15.11 -3.63
CA LYS A 89 -14.08 16.31 -3.69
C LYS A 89 -13.21 17.56 -3.74
N ASN A 90 -13.63 18.51 -4.59
CA ASN A 90 -13.02 19.84 -4.63
C ASN A 90 -13.18 20.60 -3.30
N THR A 91 -14.31 20.40 -2.63
CA THR A 91 -14.60 21.00 -1.32
C THR A 91 -14.76 19.86 -0.31
N PRO A 92 -13.97 19.84 0.77
CA PRO A 92 -14.15 18.86 1.83
C PRO A 92 -15.55 18.93 2.43
N ASP A 93 -16.01 17.81 3.01
CA ASP A 93 -17.24 17.79 3.78
C ASP A 93 -17.11 18.52 5.13
N SER A 94 -18.16 18.46 5.96
CA SER A 94 -18.16 19.11 7.29
C SER A 94 -17.12 18.55 8.26
N GLU A 95 -16.63 17.34 8.03
CA GLU A 95 -15.60 16.68 8.85
C GLU A 95 -14.18 16.87 8.27
N GLY A 96 -14.07 17.51 7.10
CA GLY A 96 -12.82 17.76 6.41
C GLY A 96 -12.36 16.58 5.53
N MET A 97 -13.24 15.60 5.29
CA MET A 97 -13.01 14.47 4.41
C MET A 97 -13.16 14.88 2.95
N SER A 98 -12.35 14.29 2.07
CA SER A 98 -12.33 14.64 0.65
C SER A 98 -12.13 13.45 -0.28
N PHE A 99 -11.64 12.32 0.22
CA PHE A 99 -11.30 11.17 -0.62
C PHE A 99 -12.26 10.01 -0.41
N THR A 100 -12.58 9.29 -1.48
CA THR A 100 -13.28 8.02 -1.43
C THR A 100 -12.87 7.12 -2.60
N ALA A 101 -13.26 5.86 -2.56
CA ALA A 101 -13.27 4.96 -3.71
C ALA A 101 -14.73 4.60 -4.02
N TRP A 102 -15.06 4.46 -5.30
CA TRP A 102 -16.40 4.08 -5.74
C TRP A 102 -16.31 2.86 -6.63
N ASP A 103 -16.94 1.76 -6.18
CA ASP A 103 -17.09 0.54 -6.96
C ASP A 103 -18.28 0.71 -7.90
N HIS A 104 -18.00 1.15 -9.12
CA HIS A 104 -19.06 1.50 -10.08
C HIS A 104 -19.80 0.27 -10.64
N GLU A 105 -19.35 -0.96 -10.34
CA GLU A 105 -20.04 -2.19 -10.73
C GLU A 105 -21.01 -2.67 -9.64
N MET A 106 -20.73 -2.35 -8.38
CA MET A 106 -21.52 -2.82 -7.23
C MET A 106 -22.37 -1.72 -6.59
N GLU A 107 -22.04 -0.44 -6.79
CA GLU A 107 -22.67 0.71 -6.14
C GLU A 107 -23.35 1.63 -7.18
N GLU A 108 -24.60 2.01 -6.92
CA GLU A 108 -25.36 2.89 -7.81
C GLU A 108 -24.96 4.36 -7.69
N GLU A 109 -24.48 4.78 -6.51
CA GLU A 109 -24.13 6.16 -6.17
C GLU A 109 -22.73 6.21 -5.55
N ILE A 110 -22.06 7.36 -5.66
CA ILE A 110 -20.77 7.59 -5.02
C ILE A 110 -21.01 7.89 -3.53
N ASP A 111 -20.41 7.08 -2.65
CA ASP A 111 -20.45 7.30 -1.21
C ASP A 111 -19.79 8.62 -0.77
N ASP A 112 -20.17 9.08 0.42
CA ASP A 112 -19.57 10.25 1.03
C ASP A 112 -18.04 10.08 1.23
N PRO A 113 -17.26 11.18 1.22
CA PRO A 113 -15.83 11.11 1.46
C PRO A 113 -15.49 10.43 2.80
N ALA A 114 -14.62 9.43 2.77
CA ALA A 114 -14.23 8.64 3.94
C ALA A 114 -12.85 9.02 4.51
N PHE A 115 -12.01 9.73 3.74
CA PHE A 115 -10.64 10.06 4.16
C PHE A 115 -10.31 11.53 3.98
N GLY A 116 -9.49 12.07 4.90
CA GLY A 116 -9.13 13.49 4.94
C GLY A 116 -7.88 13.84 4.15
N SER A 117 -7.08 12.83 3.80
CA SER A 117 -5.79 12.96 3.15
C SER A 117 -5.52 11.81 2.16
N ILE A 118 -4.66 12.05 1.17
CA ILE A 118 -4.29 11.03 0.18
C ILE A 118 -3.45 9.93 0.85
N GLU A 119 -2.67 10.26 1.88
CA GLU A 119 -1.84 9.30 2.62
C GLU A 119 -2.68 8.29 3.37
N GLU A 120 -3.72 8.73 4.07
CA GLU A 120 -4.68 7.85 4.75
C GLU A 120 -5.38 6.93 3.75
N PHE A 121 -5.83 7.50 2.63
CA PHE A 121 -6.49 6.75 1.56
C PHE A 121 -5.57 5.66 0.96
N LEU A 122 -4.33 6.00 0.61
CA LEU A 122 -3.39 5.04 0.02
C LEU A 122 -2.97 3.93 0.98
N LEU A 123 -2.79 4.26 2.27
CA LEU A 123 -2.48 3.26 3.28
C LEU A 123 -3.67 2.32 3.54
N PHE A 124 -4.90 2.84 3.53
CA PHE A 124 -6.10 2.03 3.60
C PHE A 124 -6.19 1.04 2.43
N LEU A 125 -6.06 1.52 1.19
CA LEU A 125 -6.08 0.64 0.00
C LEU A 125 -4.96 -0.39 0.01
N SER A 126 -3.77 0.02 0.47
CA SER A 126 -2.63 -0.88 0.67
C SER A 126 -2.97 -2.01 1.63
N ASP A 127 -3.65 -1.71 2.74
CA ASP A 127 -4.04 -2.70 3.74
C ASP A 127 -5.13 -3.65 3.21
N GLU A 128 -6.16 -3.13 2.55
CA GLU A 128 -7.20 -3.94 1.88
C GLU A 128 -6.60 -4.90 0.84
N TYR A 129 -5.68 -4.40 0.01
CA TYR A 129 -4.99 -5.23 -0.97
C TYR A 129 -4.18 -6.36 -0.31
N MET A 130 -3.50 -6.05 0.80
CA MET A 130 -2.71 -7.03 1.54
C MET A 130 -3.56 -8.15 2.14
N ASP A 131 -4.82 -7.85 2.49
CA ASP A 131 -5.77 -8.79 3.06
C ASP A 131 -6.57 -9.56 1.99
N SER A 132 -6.43 -9.19 0.71
CA SER A 132 -7.10 -9.86 -0.41
C SER A 132 -6.52 -11.24 -0.75
N GLU A 133 -7.38 -12.14 -1.26
CA GLU A 133 -6.97 -13.48 -1.71
C GLU A 133 -6.02 -13.46 -2.92
N LEU A 134 -5.93 -12.33 -3.61
CA LEU A 134 -5.11 -12.14 -4.81
C LEU A 134 -3.65 -11.77 -4.48
N ALA A 135 -3.35 -11.51 -3.21
CA ALA A 135 -2.02 -11.13 -2.79
C ALA A 135 -1.03 -12.31 -2.87
N THR A 136 0.10 -12.06 -3.53
CA THR A 136 1.16 -13.06 -3.74
C THR A 136 1.58 -13.73 -2.43
N MET A 137 1.54 -15.07 -2.38
CA MET A 137 1.97 -15.83 -1.22
C MET A 137 3.50 -15.94 -1.09
N CYS A 138 3.98 -16.25 0.11
CA CYS A 138 5.39 -16.45 0.40
C CYS A 138 5.70 -17.50 1.47
N LYS A 139 6.98 -17.89 1.50
CA LYS A 139 7.62 -18.61 2.59
C LYS A 139 8.48 -17.63 3.39
N VAL A 140 8.37 -17.70 4.71
CA VAL A 140 9.10 -16.85 5.66
C VAL A 140 10.23 -17.66 6.27
N TYR A 141 11.44 -17.13 6.19
CA TYR A 141 12.65 -17.73 6.74
C TYR A 141 13.31 -16.80 7.74
N VAL A 142 13.90 -17.36 8.78
CA VAL A 142 14.82 -16.65 9.68
C VAL A 142 16.23 -17.21 9.55
N SER A 143 17.24 -16.36 9.75
CA SER A 143 18.66 -16.76 9.72
C SER A 143 19.52 -15.79 10.53
N GLY A 144 20.76 -16.20 10.80
CA GLY A 144 21.77 -15.33 11.42
C GLY A 144 21.55 -15.12 12.91
N TYR A 145 21.16 -16.17 13.63
CA TYR A 145 20.95 -16.06 15.08
C TYR A 145 22.23 -15.65 15.81
N CYS A 146 22.12 -14.63 16.66
CA CYS A 146 23.04 -14.29 17.73
C CYS A 146 22.31 -14.20 19.08
N ARG A 147 23.05 -14.05 20.19
CA ARG A 147 22.45 -14.01 21.54
C ARG A 147 21.46 -12.85 21.69
N GLU A 148 21.77 -11.72 21.06
CA GLU A 148 21.00 -10.49 21.04
C GLU A 148 19.67 -10.65 20.26
N ALA A 149 19.60 -11.59 19.31
CA ALA A 149 18.43 -11.84 18.48
C ALA A 149 17.31 -12.64 19.19
N MET A 150 17.50 -13.08 20.44
CA MET A 150 16.52 -13.94 21.13
C MET A 150 15.16 -13.27 21.30
N LYS A 151 15.14 -11.97 21.61
CA LYS A 151 13.88 -11.19 21.75
C LYS A 151 13.17 -11.08 20.40
N GLU A 152 13.89 -10.62 19.38
CA GLU A 152 13.40 -10.49 18.00
C GLU A 152 12.86 -11.82 17.46
N MET A 153 13.52 -12.92 17.78
CA MET A 153 13.09 -14.26 17.38
C MET A 153 11.75 -14.67 18.01
N MET A 154 11.50 -14.29 19.26
CA MET A 154 10.19 -14.51 19.90
C MET A 154 9.10 -13.65 19.27
N GLU A 155 9.40 -12.39 18.96
CA GLU A 155 8.47 -11.46 18.30
C GLU A 155 8.10 -11.94 16.90
N VAL A 156 9.10 -12.32 16.09
CA VAL A 156 8.90 -12.90 14.76
C VAL A 156 8.09 -14.20 14.84
N LYS A 157 8.42 -15.11 15.77
CA LYS A 157 7.64 -16.35 15.95
C LYS A 157 6.17 -16.05 16.26
N LYS A 158 5.90 -15.07 17.12
CA LYS A 158 4.55 -14.66 17.50
C LYS A 158 3.81 -14.05 16.30
N ALA A 159 4.41 -13.08 15.62
CA ALA A 159 3.79 -12.37 14.51
C ALA A 159 3.39 -13.31 13.35
N PHE A 160 4.25 -14.27 13.02
CA PHE A 160 3.97 -15.25 11.96
C PHE A 160 3.22 -16.49 12.43
N HIS A 161 2.81 -16.56 13.70
CA HIS A 161 2.16 -17.73 14.31
C HIS A 161 2.92 -19.04 14.00
N SER A 162 4.25 -18.98 14.09
CA SER A 162 5.11 -20.08 13.64
C SER A 162 4.95 -21.29 14.54
N PRO A 163 4.77 -22.52 13.99
CA PRO A 163 4.69 -23.74 14.78
C PRO A 163 6.07 -24.25 15.24
N VAL A 164 7.16 -23.73 14.69
CA VAL A 164 8.53 -24.21 14.96
C VAL A 164 8.91 -23.96 16.42
N SER A 165 9.44 -24.96 17.12
CA SER A 165 9.87 -24.79 18.52
C SER A 165 10.99 -23.75 18.63
N MET A 166 11.10 -23.04 19.76
CA MET A 166 12.19 -22.07 19.96
C MET A 166 13.58 -22.73 19.91
N LEU A 167 13.68 -23.99 20.34
CA LEU A 167 14.92 -24.76 20.28
C LEU A 167 15.32 -25.04 18.84
N ASP A 168 14.41 -25.56 18.02
CA ASP A 168 14.66 -25.83 16.60
C ASP A 168 14.96 -24.54 15.83
N LEU A 169 14.25 -23.48 16.15
CA LEU A 169 14.40 -22.18 15.51
C LEU A 169 15.81 -21.64 15.72
N LYS A 170 16.27 -21.65 16.97
CA LYS A 170 17.64 -21.27 17.34
C LYS A 170 18.68 -22.13 16.64
N ASP A 171 18.54 -23.46 16.73
CA ASP A 171 19.53 -24.40 16.21
C ASP A 171 19.66 -24.31 14.68
N LYS A 172 18.53 -24.22 13.97
CA LYS A 172 18.51 -24.12 12.50
C LYS A 172 18.95 -22.75 12.02
N ALA A 173 18.51 -21.66 12.67
CA ALA A 173 18.89 -20.30 12.29
C ALA A 173 20.37 -19.98 12.58
N THR A 174 21.01 -20.71 13.50
CA THR A 174 22.47 -20.64 13.75
C THR A 174 23.25 -21.32 12.63
N LYS A 175 22.74 -22.44 12.10
CA LYS A 175 23.41 -23.26 11.08
C LYS A 175 23.11 -22.82 9.65
N GLY A 176 22.13 -21.94 9.46
CA GLY A 176 21.69 -21.48 8.14
C GLY A 176 20.33 -20.78 8.22
N THR A 177 19.39 -21.22 7.38
CA THR A 177 18.03 -20.67 7.32
C THR A 177 17.01 -21.64 7.92
N CYS A 178 16.07 -21.15 8.71
CA CYS A 178 14.92 -21.90 9.20
C CYS A 178 13.63 -21.34 8.59
N MET A 179 12.85 -22.16 7.89
CA MET A 179 11.49 -21.79 7.49
C MET A 179 10.59 -21.76 8.72
N ILE A 180 9.85 -20.69 8.90
CA ILE A 180 8.96 -20.51 10.07
C ILE A 180 7.48 -20.45 9.69
N LYS A 181 7.18 -20.12 8.44
CA LYS A 181 5.82 -20.03 7.92
C LYS A 181 5.85 -20.26 6.40
N GLU A 182 4.81 -20.89 5.90
CA GLU A 182 4.51 -21.10 4.48
C GLU A 182 3.07 -20.67 4.23
N GLY A 183 2.77 -20.20 3.01
CA GLY A 183 1.43 -19.74 2.62
C GLY A 183 1.02 -18.48 3.38
N PHE A 184 1.90 -17.48 3.44
CA PHE A 184 1.62 -16.18 4.06
C PHE A 184 1.66 -15.08 3.00
N HIS A 185 0.77 -14.10 3.03
CA HIS A 185 0.76 -13.02 2.03
C HIS A 185 2.06 -12.20 2.10
N TYR A 186 2.70 -12.02 0.96
CA TYR A 186 4.05 -11.49 0.85
C TYR A 186 4.15 -10.06 1.38
N TYR A 187 3.23 -9.18 0.99
CA TYR A 187 3.27 -7.78 1.41
C TYR A 187 2.87 -7.60 2.88
N GLN A 188 1.91 -8.38 3.40
CA GLN A 188 1.65 -8.46 4.84
C GLN A 188 2.91 -8.86 5.62
N ALA A 189 3.65 -9.86 5.13
CA ALA A 189 4.90 -10.27 5.77
C ALA A 189 5.94 -9.14 5.80
N ARG A 190 6.03 -8.35 4.72
CA ARG A 190 6.92 -7.17 4.67
C ARG A 190 6.49 -6.10 5.68
N LYS A 191 5.18 -5.79 5.75
CA LYS A 191 4.62 -4.86 6.73
C LYS A 191 4.99 -5.27 8.16
N ILE A 192 4.75 -6.54 8.51
CA ILE A 192 5.12 -7.09 9.82
C ILE A 192 6.63 -6.94 10.08
N ILE A 193 7.48 -7.32 9.13
CA ILE A 193 8.95 -7.23 9.31
C ILE A 193 9.39 -5.78 9.54
N ARG A 194 8.81 -4.83 8.80
CA ARG A 194 9.06 -3.40 8.94
C ARG A 194 8.67 -2.90 10.33
N GLU A 195 7.46 -3.25 10.79
CA GLU A 195 6.94 -2.85 12.11
C GLU A 195 7.75 -3.44 13.27
N LEU A 196 8.27 -4.66 13.10
CA LEU A 196 9.13 -5.30 14.10
C LEU A 196 10.50 -4.60 14.24
N ASN A 197 10.95 -3.83 13.24
CA ASN A 197 12.18 -3.04 13.27
C ASN A 197 13.41 -3.83 13.78
N LEU A 198 13.64 -4.99 13.17
CA LEU A 198 14.63 -5.98 13.59
C LEU A 198 16.06 -5.48 13.36
N LYS A 199 16.95 -5.67 14.34
CA LYS A 199 18.35 -5.25 14.31
C LYS A 199 19.33 -6.42 14.25
N TYR A 200 18.98 -7.55 14.84
CA TYR A 200 19.89 -8.67 15.07
C TYR A 200 19.49 -9.93 14.31
N LEU A 201 18.22 -10.05 13.92
CA LEU A 201 17.67 -11.19 13.24
C LEU A 201 17.37 -10.88 11.77
N LYS A 202 17.86 -11.72 10.87
CA LYS A 202 17.52 -11.62 9.45
C LYS A 202 16.27 -12.43 9.14
N VAL A 203 15.22 -11.77 8.69
CA VAL A 203 14.04 -12.39 8.09
C VAL A 203 14.16 -12.30 6.57
N THR A 204 13.85 -13.38 5.86
CA THR A 204 13.89 -13.44 4.39
C THR A 204 12.58 -14.02 3.88
N LEU A 205 12.00 -13.33 2.89
CA LEU A 205 10.78 -13.75 2.23
C LEU A 205 11.12 -14.35 0.87
N LYS A 206 10.50 -15.48 0.53
CA LYS A 206 10.54 -16.04 -0.82
C LYS A 206 9.13 -16.13 -1.37
N LYS A 207 8.81 -15.33 -2.38
CA LYS A 207 7.54 -15.41 -3.12
C LYS A 207 7.35 -16.85 -3.61
N THR A 208 6.19 -17.42 -3.37
CA THR A 208 5.78 -18.70 -3.98
C THR A 208 5.05 -18.36 -5.25
N LYS A 209 5.46 -18.93 -6.39
CA LYS A 209 4.65 -18.83 -7.61
C LYS A 209 3.39 -19.65 -7.37
N GLU A 210 2.25 -18.98 -7.33
CA GLU A 210 0.98 -19.67 -7.54
C GLU A 210 0.94 -20.08 -9.01
N TRP A 211 0.89 -21.39 -9.23
CA TRP A 211 0.50 -21.94 -10.52
C TRP A 211 -1.03 -21.96 -10.49
N TYR A 212 -1.65 -21.03 -11.19
CA TYR A 212 -3.01 -21.19 -11.67
C TYR A 212 -2.94 -21.34 -13.19
#